data_AF-A0A2U1L6P8-F1
#
_entry.id   AF-A0A2U1L6P8-F1
#
_cell.length_a   1.000
_cell.length_b   1.000
_cell.length_c   1.000
_cell.angle_alpha   90.00
_cell.angle_beta   90.00
_cell.angle_gamma   90.00
#
_symmetry.space_group_name_H-M   'P 1'
#
loop_
_entity.id
_entity.type
_entity.pdbx_description
1 polymer ?
#
loop_
_entity_poly.entity_id
_entity_poly.type
_entity_poly.pdbx_seq_one_letter_code
_entity_poly.pdbx_strand_id
1 'polypeptide(L)'
;MRSLPFDYLAEVQRRVSKVAAVVSTAAPTPLPPQHRHAVHDAMLEDVCHPAEIVGKRVRYRLDGSKIIKIYLDPKARNDTEYKLETFSGVYRKLSGKDVVFEYPMTEA
;
A
#
# COMPACT_ATOMS: atom_id res chain seq x y z
N MET A 1 61.97 -25.07 7.89
CA MET A 1 60.79 -24.30 8.31
C MET A 1 60.41 -23.36 7.18
N ARG A 2 59.36 -23.68 6.40
CA ARG A 2 58.91 -22.85 5.28
C ARG A 2 58.08 -21.69 5.84
N SER A 3 58.67 -20.50 5.93
CA SER A 3 57.96 -19.26 6.19
C SER A 3 56.99 -19.02 5.04
N LEU A 4 55.69 -19.08 5.32
CA LEU A 4 54.68 -18.65 4.36
C LEU A 4 54.90 -17.15 4.10
N PRO A 5 55.09 -16.72 2.84
CA PRO A 5 55.31 -15.32 2.52
C PRO A 5 54.07 -14.52 2.91
N PHE A 6 54.27 -13.42 3.65
CA PHE A 6 53.24 -12.48 4.11
C PHE A 6 52.31 -11.98 2.98
N ASP A 7 52.73 -12.13 1.73
CA ASP A 7 51.98 -11.76 0.52
C ASP A 7 50.68 -12.56 0.33
N TYR A 8 50.60 -13.79 0.84
CA TYR A 8 49.42 -14.64 0.64
C TYR A 8 48.19 -14.16 1.44
N LEU A 9 48.40 -13.52 2.59
CA LEU A 9 47.32 -12.92 3.39
C LEU A 9 46.79 -11.64 2.76
N ALA A 10 47.66 -10.86 2.10
CA ALA A 10 47.26 -9.62 1.41
C ALA A 10 46.40 -9.92 0.17
N GLU A 11 46.74 -10.96 -0.59
CA GLU A 11 45.97 -11.40 -1.78
C GLU A 11 44.56 -11.91 -1.40
N VAL A 12 44.45 -12.68 -0.31
CA VAL A 12 43.18 -13.23 0.19
C VAL A 12 42.28 -12.12 0.75
N GLN A 13 42.83 -11.15 1.50
CA GLN A 13 42.07 -9.99 1.97
C GLN A 13 41.56 -9.11 0.81
N ARG A 14 42.35 -8.96 -0.27
CA ARG A 14 41.94 -8.19 -1.47
C ARG A 14 40.82 -8.85 -2.27
N ARG A 15 40.72 -10.19 -2.25
CA ARG A 15 39.61 -10.92 -2.88
C ARG A 15 38.30 -10.80 -2.09
N VAL A 16 38.36 -10.87 -0.75
CA VAL A 16 37.17 -10.73 0.10
C VAL A 16 36.57 -9.31 0.01
N SER A 17 37.41 -8.27 -0.01
CA SER A 17 36.94 -6.89 -0.08
C SER A 17 36.38 -6.48 -1.45
N LYS A 18 36.85 -7.08 -2.57
CA LYS A 18 36.24 -6.85 -3.90
C LYS A 18 34.91 -7.56 -4.10
N VAL A 19 34.67 -8.70 -3.44
CA VAL A 19 33.38 -9.40 -3.50
C VAL A 19 32.32 -8.69 -2.64
N ALA A 20 32.71 -8.14 -1.47
CA ALA A 20 31.80 -7.39 -0.62
C ALA A 20 31.41 -6.00 -1.20
N ALA A 21 32.31 -5.37 -1.98
CA ALA A 21 32.07 -4.03 -2.54
C ALA A 21 31.09 -3.98 -3.73
N VAL A 22 30.73 -5.12 -4.34
CA VAL A 22 29.74 -5.16 -5.43
C VAL A 22 28.29 -5.04 -4.92
N VAL A 23 28.06 -5.13 -3.61
CA VAL A 23 26.70 -5.21 -3.02
C VAL A 23 26.21 -3.89 -2.42
N SER A 24 26.97 -2.78 -2.40
CA SER A 24 26.49 -1.57 -1.71
C SER A 24 27.07 -0.25 -2.21
N THR A 25 26.63 0.22 -3.39
CA THR A 25 26.65 1.65 -3.74
C THR A 25 25.45 2.10 -4.59
N ALA A 26 24.38 1.29 -4.66
CA ALA A 26 23.13 1.79 -5.20
C ALA A 26 22.42 2.57 -4.08
N ALA A 27 22.50 3.90 -4.12
CA ALA A 27 21.51 4.74 -3.44
C ALA A 27 20.11 4.16 -3.72
N PRO A 28 19.19 4.10 -2.75
CA PRO A 28 17.84 3.63 -3.03
C PRO A 28 17.31 4.47 -4.17
N THR A 29 17.15 3.85 -5.34
CA THR A 29 16.58 4.51 -6.52
C THR A 29 15.27 5.14 -6.07
N PRO A 30 15.05 6.46 -6.23
CA PRO A 30 13.79 7.06 -5.85
C PRO A 30 12.70 6.33 -6.61
N LEU A 31 11.85 5.64 -5.85
CA LEU A 31 10.70 4.94 -6.40
C LEU A 31 9.89 5.95 -7.25
N PRO A 32 9.31 5.52 -8.39
CA PRO A 32 8.57 6.36 -9.32
C PRO A 32 7.48 7.18 -8.60
N PRO A 33 7.02 8.32 -9.17
CA PRO A 33 6.22 9.34 -8.49
C PRO A 33 5.16 8.69 -7.62
N GLN A 34 5.37 8.87 -6.33
CA GLN A 34 4.68 8.15 -5.30
C GLN A 34 3.18 8.49 -5.36
N HIS A 35 2.40 7.55 -4.84
CA HIS A 35 1.40 7.91 -3.86
C HIS A 35 0.01 8.37 -4.31
N ARG A 36 -0.39 8.48 -5.59
CA ARG A 36 -1.83 8.79 -5.82
C ARG A 36 -2.74 7.66 -5.34
N HIS A 37 -2.40 6.40 -5.61
CA HIS A 37 -3.23 5.26 -5.21
C HIS A 37 -3.09 4.98 -3.71
N ALA A 38 -1.85 5.05 -3.19
CA ALA A 38 -1.60 4.89 -1.75
C ALA A 38 -2.29 5.95 -0.90
N VAL A 39 -2.32 7.22 -1.34
CA VAL A 39 -3.06 8.28 -0.64
C VAL A 39 -4.56 8.00 -0.65
N HIS A 40 -5.13 7.55 -1.77
CA HIS A 40 -6.54 7.20 -1.81
C HIS A 40 -6.90 6.04 -0.88
N ASP A 41 -6.02 5.04 -0.77
CA ASP A 41 -6.24 3.93 0.15
C ASP A 41 -6.17 4.38 1.61
N ALA A 42 -5.17 5.18 1.98
CA ALA A 42 -5.05 5.75 3.33
C ALA A 42 -6.21 6.69 3.69
N MET A 43 -6.70 7.51 2.74
CA MET A 43 -7.85 8.38 2.96
C MET A 43 -9.15 7.60 3.20
N LEU A 44 -9.32 6.46 2.53
CA LEU A 44 -10.50 5.62 2.73
C LEU A 44 -10.48 5.00 4.13
N GLU A 45 -9.32 4.60 4.62
CA GLU A 45 -9.16 4.08 5.99
C GLU A 45 -9.51 5.15 7.04
N ASP A 46 -9.04 6.38 6.83
CA ASP A 46 -9.31 7.50 7.76
C ASP A 46 -10.79 7.91 7.78
N VAL A 47 -11.44 8.00 6.61
CA VAL A 47 -12.87 8.36 6.53
C VAL A 47 -13.76 7.28 7.14
N CYS A 48 -13.37 6.00 7.07
CA CYS A 48 -14.19 4.89 7.53
C CYS A 48 -14.02 4.58 9.03
N HIS A 49 -13.07 5.20 9.72
CA HIS A 49 -12.87 4.99 11.16
C HIS A 49 -14.16 5.34 11.94
N PRO A 50 -14.72 4.44 12.78
CA PRO A 50 -14.16 3.24 13.41
C PRO A 50 -14.40 1.88 12.71
N ALA A 51 -15.08 1.85 11.56
CA ALA A 51 -15.36 0.60 10.84
C ALA A 51 -14.19 0.18 9.95
N GLU A 52 -13.85 -1.11 9.99
CA GLU A 52 -12.80 -1.69 9.16
C GLU A 52 -13.33 -2.03 7.75
N ILE A 53 -12.46 -1.83 6.76
CA ILE A 53 -12.77 -2.14 5.36
C ILE A 53 -12.47 -3.61 5.10
N VAL A 54 -13.50 -4.40 4.84
CA VAL A 54 -13.40 -5.83 4.49
C VAL A 54 -12.98 -6.01 3.04
N GLY A 55 -13.39 -5.10 2.16
CA GLY A 55 -13.07 -5.21 0.75
C GLY A 55 -13.37 -3.97 -0.08
N LYS A 56 -12.72 -3.89 -1.25
CA LYS A 56 -12.90 -2.81 -2.22
C LYS A 56 -13.19 -3.45 -3.58
N ARG A 57 -14.28 -3.05 -4.24
CA ARG A 57 -14.62 -3.47 -5.62
C ARG A 57 -14.79 -2.23 -6.49
N VAL A 58 -14.12 -2.19 -7.64
CA VAL A 58 -14.29 -1.10 -8.59
C VAL A 58 -15.13 -1.60 -9.75
N ARG A 59 -16.29 -0.94 -9.97
CA ARG A 59 -17.15 -1.18 -11.13
C ARG A 59 -16.91 -0.09 -12.16
N TYR A 60 -16.64 -0.52 -13.39
CA TYR A 60 -16.56 0.35 -14.56
C TYR A 60 -17.90 0.33 -15.28
N ARG A 61 -18.48 1.50 -15.55
CA ARG A 61 -19.64 1.64 -16.44
C ARG A 61 -19.18 1.76 -17.89
N LEU A 62 -20.09 1.49 -18.82
CA LEU A 62 -19.85 1.68 -20.26
C LEU A 62 -19.57 3.14 -20.61
N ASP A 63 -20.10 4.07 -19.80
CA ASP A 63 -19.85 5.52 -19.92
C ASP A 63 -18.44 5.94 -19.47
N GLY A 64 -17.59 5.00 -19.07
CA GLY A 64 -16.23 5.25 -18.56
C GLY A 64 -16.17 5.73 -17.10
N SER A 65 -17.33 5.98 -16.47
CA SER A 65 -17.40 6.33 -15.04
C SER A 65 -17.03 5.13 -14.16
N LYS A 66 -16.32 5.42 -13.07
CA LYS A 66 -15.88 4.44 -12.08
C LYS A 66 -16.68 4.62 -10.80
N ILE A 67 -17.36 3.57 -10.36
CA ILE A 67 -17.96 3.52 -9.02
C ILE A 67 -17.11 2.58 -8.17
N ILE A 68 -16.67 3.06 -7.02
CA ILE A 68 -15.97 2.23 -6.05
C ILE A 68 -16.98 1.77 -5.01
N LYS A 69 -17.19 0.46 -4.91
CA LYS A 69 -17.97 -0.16 -3.84
C LYS A 69 -17.03 -0.58 -2.72
N ILE A 70 -17.27 -0.08 -1.52
CA ILE A 70 -16.49 -0.41 -0.34
C ILE A 70 -17.36 -1.24 0.59
N TYR A 71 -16.81 -2.36 1.02
CA TYR A 71 -17.44 -3.28 1.95
C TYR A 71 -16.91 -3.02 3.35
N LEU A 72 -17.81 -2.63 4.24
CA LEU A 72 -17.51 -2.43 5.66
C LEU A 72 -17.82 -3.72 6.44
N ASP A 73 -17.17 -3.88 7.60
CA ASP A 73 -17.46 -5.00 8.50
C ASP A 73 -18.91 -4.90 9.02
N PRO A 74 -19.75 -5.95 8.87
CA PRO A 74 -21.11 -5.97 9.41
C PRO A 74 -21.17 -5.80 10.93
N LYS A 75 -20.09 -6.07 11.68
CA LYS A 75 -20.06 -5.88 13.14
C LYS A 75 -20.23 -4.43 13.57
N ALA A 76 -19.74 -3.49 12.77
CA ALA A 76 -19.82 -2.05 13.04
C ALA A 76 -21.06 -1.39 12.40
N ARG A 77 -22.00 -2.18 11.87
CA ARG A 77 -23.15 -1.69 11.11
C ARG A 77 -24.02 -0.72 11.90
N ASN A 78 -24.33 -1.05 13.15
CA ASN A 78 -25.23 -0.25 13.98
C ASN A 78 -24.72 1.19 14.23
N ASP A 79 -23.40 1.39 14.23
CA ASP A 79 -22.77 2.67 14.55
C ASP A 79 -22.41 3.51 13.31
N THR A 80 -22.39 2.89 12.13
CA THR A 80 -21.94 3.55 10.89
C THR A 80 -23.00 3.65 9.80
N GLU A 81 -24.12 2.93 9.90
CA GLU A 81 -25.23 2.96 8.93
C GLU A 81 -25.80 4.37 8.71
N TYR A 82 -25.90 5.19 9.77
CA TYR A 82 -26.38 6.58 9.64
C TYR A 82 -25.35 7.56 9.05
N LYS A 83 -24.07 7.15 8.90
CA LYS A 83 -22.98 7.99 8.39
C LYS A 83 -22.61 7.70 6.93
N LEU A 84 -23.19 6.67 6.33
CA LEU A 84 -22.82 6.21 4.98
C LEU A 84 -22.97 7.29 3.91
N GLU A 85 -24.05 8.08 4.00
CA GLU A 85 -24.28 9.21 3.10
C GLU A 85 -23.18 10.29 3.28
N THR A 86 -22.75 10.52 4.52
CA THR A 86 -21.70 11.50 4.83
C THR A 86 -20.35 11.06 4.28
N PHE A 87 -19.98 9.78 4.42
CA PHE A 87 -18.72 9.25 3.91
C PHE A 87 -18.60 9.38 2.39
N SER A 88 -19.68 9.05 1.66
CA SER A 88 -19.72 9.23 0.21
C SER A 88 -19.59 10.70 -0.20
N GLY A 89 -20.26 11.61 0.52
CA GLY A 89 -20.16 13.05 0.31
C GLY A 89 -18.76 13.62 0.55
N VAL A 90 -18.09 13.22 1.65
CA VAL A 90 -16.74 13.67 1.99
C VAL A 90 -15.74 13.19 0.95
N TYR A 91 -15.77 11.91 0.59
CA TYR A 91 -14.82 11.36 -0.38
C TYR A 91 -15.00 11.94 -1.78
N ARG A 92 -16.24 12.24 -2.18
CA ARG A 92 -16.55 12.96 -3.43
C ARG A 92 -15.98 14.37 -3.43
N LYS A 93 -16.01 15.10 -2.31
CA LYS A 93 -15.42 16.44 -2.21
C LYS A 93 -13.89 16.42 -2.24
N LEU A 94 -13.26 15.44 -1.60
CA LEU A 94 -11.81 15.35 -1.51
C LEU A 94 -11.15 14.81 -2.78
N SER A 95 -11.78 13.84 -3.46
CA SER A 95 -11.16 13.12 -4.58
C SER A 95 -11.90 13.22 -5.91
N GLY A 96 -13.14 13.73 -5.91
CA GLY A 96 -13.99 13.80 -7.11
C GLY A 96 -14.47 12.44 -7.62
N LYS A 97 -14.30 11.35 -6.85
CA LYS A 97 -14.70 9.99 -7.22
C LYS A 97 -15.98 9.59 -6.49
N ASP A 98 -16.83 8.83 -7.18
CA ASP A 98 -18.04 8.27 -6.60
C ASP A 98 -17.73 6.96 -5.85
N VAL A 99 -18.09 6.94 -4.57
CA VAL A 99 -17.95 5.79 -3.67
C VAL A 99 -19.31 5.43 -3.10
N VAL A 100 -19.58 4.14 -3.03
CA VAL A 100 -20.77 3.57 -2.41
C VAL A 100 -20.33 2.60 -1.32
N PHE A 101 -20.84 2.79 -0.11
CA PHE A 101 -20.56 1.92 1.03
C PHE A 101 -21.69 0.91 1.19
N GLU A 102 -21.35 -0.37 1.27
CA GLU A 102 -22.29 -1.48 1.43
C GLU A 102 -21.74 -2.47 2.48
N TYR A 103 -22.60 -3.28 3.07
CA TYR A 103 -22.18 -4.41 3.91
C TYR A 103 -22.26 -5.71 3.10
N PRO A 104 -21.27 -6.61 3.20
CA PRO A 104 -21.41 -7.93 2.64
C PRO A 104 -22.51 -8.69 3.40
N MET A 105 -23.56 -9.15 2.70
CA MET A 105 -24.60 -9.99 3.30
C MET A 105 -24.15 -11.44 3.54
N THR A 106 -22.98 -11.81 3.03
CA THR A 106 -22.47 -13.18 3.09
C THR A 106 -21.34 -13.24 4.10
N GLU A 107 -21.65 -13.65 5.33
CA GLU A 107 -20.63 -14.22 6.22
C GLU A 107 -20.09 -15.47 5.51
N ALA A 108 -18.79 -15.47 5.21
CA ALA A 108 -18.03 -16.64 4.81
C ALA A 108 -16.81 -16.73 5.73
#